data_AF-A0A845SLG7-F1
#
_entry.id   AF-A0A845SLG7-F1
#
_cell.length_a   1.000
_cell.length_b   1.000
_cell.length_c   1.000
_cell.angle_alpha   90.00
_cell.angle_beta   90.00
_cell.angle_gamma   90.00
#
_symmetry.space_group_name_H-M   'P 1'
#
loop_
_entity.id
_entity.type
_entity.pdbx_description
1 polymer ?
#
loop_
_entity_poly.entity_id
_entity_poly.type
_entity_poly.pdbx_seq_one_letter_code
_entity_poly.pdbx_strand_id
1 'polypeptide(L)' 'MTKDAYPAMFHFLHRQLADIQFPITKEQLLEQAGDRMVCTDWDRRTPLRELIEPVAVTEYSCAAQFYCALLAAIA' A
#
# COMPACT_ATOMS: atom_id res chain seq x y z
N MET A 1 6.50 24.10 10.09
CA MET A 1 7.33 22.90 9.83
C MET A 1 6.48 21.93 9.07
N THR A 2 6.74 21.73 7.78
CA THR A 2 6.32 20.51 7.09
C THR A 2 7.14 19.39 7.71
N LYS A 3 6.50 18.44 8.39
CA LYS A 3 7.19 17.27 8.96
C LYS A 3 7.94 16.57 7.82
N ASP A 4 9.17 16.14 8.09
CA ASP A 4 9.98 15.40 7.12
C ASP A 4 9.21 14.20 6.57
N ALA A 5 9.48 13.86 5.31
CA ALA A 5 8.90 12.69 4.64
C ALA A 5 9.00 11.48 5.57
N TYR A 6 7.86 10.85 5.88
CA TYR A 6 7.78 9.74 6.82
C TYR A 6 8.47 8.51 6.22
N PRO A 7 9.75 8.23 6.57
CA PRO A 7 10.55 7.25 5.84
C PRO A 7 10.05 5.81 6.10
N ALA A 8 9.26 5.64 7.16
CA ALA A 8 8.76 4.35 7.59
C ALA A 8 7.42 3.94 6.95
N MET A 9 6.82 4.76 6.07
CA MET A 9 5.53 4.43 5.44
C MET A 9 5.56 3.03 4.81
N PHE A 10 6.58 2.72 4.00
CA PHE A 10 6.71 1.42 3.35
C PHE A 10 6.94 0.27 4.34
N HIS A 11 7.61 0.52 5.46
CA HIS A 11 7.75 -0.48 6.52
C HIS A 11 6.38 -0.83 7.11
N PHE A 12 5.56 0.16 7.45
CA PHE A 12 4.23 -0.07 8.01
C PHE A 12 3.27 -0.68 6.98
N LEU A 13 3.37 -0.26 5.72
CA LEU A 13 2.60 -0.84 4.63
C LEU A 13 2.94 -2.32 4.43
N HIS A 14 4.24 -2.67 4.42
CA HIS A 14 4.67 -4.06 4.33
C HIS A 14 4.18 -4.91 5.50
N ARG A 15 4.23 -4.38 6.72
CA ARG A 15 3.67 -5.08 7.89
C ARG A 15 2.18 -5.35 7.77
N GLN A 16 1.41 -4.44 7.19
CA GLN A 16 -0.03 -4.63 6.97
C GLN A 16 -0.35 -5.60 5.83
N LEU A 17 0.64 -6.02 5.05
CA LEU A 17 0.49 -6.95 3.91
C LEU A 17 1.27 -8.25 4.11
N ALA A 18 1.79 -8.52 5.30
CA ALA A 18 2.73 -9.62 5.55
C ALA A 18 2.14 -11.02 5.29
N ASP A 19 0.82 -11.16 5.40
CA ASP A 19 0.02 -12.37 5.16
C ASP A 19 -0.55 -12.45 3.74
N ILE A 20 -0.38 -11.41 2.91
CA ILE A 20 -0.89 -11.39 1.55
C ILE A 20 0.01 -12.23 0.66
N GLN A 21 -0.61 -13.17 -0.04
CA GLN A 21 0.07 -14.05 -0.98
C GLN A 21 -0.05 -13.50 -2.41
N PHE A 22 1.03 -13.63 -3.17
CA PHE A 22 1.07 -13.32 -4.59
C PHE A 22 1.17 -14.65 -5.38
N PRO A 23 0.63 -14.75 -6.61
CA PRO A 23 0.01 -13.68 -7.39
C PRO A 23 -1.37 -13.27 -6.85
N ILE A 24 -1.75 -11.99 -7.04
CA ILE A 24 -3.02 -11.43 -6.55
C ILE A 24 -3.54 -10.34 -7.50
N THR A 25 -4.86 -10.18 -7.58
CA THR A 25 -5.48 -9.04 -8.27
C THR A 25 -5.66 -7.85 -7.33
N LYS A 26 -5.82 -6.64 -7.90
CA LYS A 26 -6.15 -5.43 -7.14
C LYS A 26 -7.46 -5.57 -6.37
N GLU A 27 -8.46 -6.20 -6.98
CA GLU A 27 -9.75 -6.47 -6.34
C GLU A 27 -9.59 -7.37 -5.12
N GLN A 28 -8.92 -8.51 -5.26
CA GLN A 28 -8.63 -9.42 -4.13
C GLN A 28 -7.80 -8.74 -3.04
N LEU A 29 -6.83 -7.91 -3.42
CA LEU A 29 -6.03 -7.14 -2.47
C LEU A 29 -6.89 -6.13 -1.69
N LEU A 30 -7.80 -5.43 -2.36
CA LEU A 30 -8.74 -4.51 -1.72
C LEU A 30 -9.71 -5.24 -0.79
N GLU A 31 -10.20 -6.42 -1.17
CA GLU A 31 -11.05 -7.25 -0.30
C GLU A 31 -10.30 -7.74 0.95
N GLN A 32 -9.06 -8.21 0.80
CA GLN A 32 -8.30 -8.81 1.90
C GLN A 32 -7.64 -7.77 2.82
N ALA A 33 -7.28 -6.61 2.28
CA ALA A 33 -6.44 -5.64 2.98
C ALA A 33 -6.90 -4.18 2.89
N GLY A 34 -7.89 -3.85 2.06
CA GLY A 34 -8.28 -2.46 1.80
C GLY A 34 -8.65 -1.66 3.05
N ASP A 35 -9.27 -2.31 4.03
CA ASP A 35 -9.72 -1.63 5.26
C ASP A 35 -8.64 -1.62 6.36
N ARG A 36 -7.45 -2.18 6.11
CA ARG A 36 -6.34 -2.17 7.08
C ARG A 36 -5.73 -0.77 7.17
N MET A 37 -5.52 -0.30 8.40
CA MET A 37 -5.05 1.05 8.67
C MET A 37 -3.52 1.12 8.76
N VAL A 38 -2.89 1.89 7.87
CA VAL A 38 -1.43 2.10 7.82
C VAL A 38 -1.06 3.52 8.24
N CYS A 39 0.08 3.70 8.90
CA CYS A 39 0.63 5.03 9.18
C CYS A 39 1.24 5.61 7.90
N THR A 40 0.66 6.70 7.39
CA THR A 40 1.14 7.43 6.20
C THR A 40 1.85 8.73 6.53
N ASP A 41 1.69 9.19 7.77
CA ASP A 41 2.42 10.32 8.34
C ASP A 41 2.66 10.02 9.83
N TRP A 42 3.40 10.87 10.51
CA TRP A 42 3.67 10.80 11.95
C TRP A 42 2.40 10.73 12.80
N ASP A 43 1.36 11.47 12.41
CA ASP A 43 0.09 11.55 13.16
C ASP A 43 -1.11 11.08 12.33
N ARG A 44 -0.88 10.59 11.09
CA ARG A 44 -1.94 10.19 10.17
C ARG A 44 -1.93 8.69 9.93
N ARG A 45 -3.10 8.09 10.06
CA ARG A 45 -3.39 6.73 9.60
C ARG A 45 -4.44 6.79 8.50
N THR A 46 -4.24 6.02 7.45
CA THR A 46 -5.18 5.89 6.33
C THR A 46 -5.45 4.41 6.04
N PRO A 47 -6.66 4.07 5.56
CA PRO A 47 -6.92 2.73 5.06
C PRO A 47 -6.06 2.46 3.82
N LEU A 48 -5.61 1.23 3.64
CA LEU A 48 -4.82 0.83 2.48
C LEU A 48 -5.56 1.05 1.16
N ARG A 49 -6.90 0.98 1.16
CA ARG A 49 -7.76 1.31 0.02
C ARG A 49 -7.43 2.66 -0.60
N GLU A 50 -7.24 3.70 0.21
CA GLU A 50 -6.90 5.05 -0.29
C GLU A 50 -5.57 5.07 -1.05
N LEU A 51 -4.65 4.15 -0.74
CA LEU A 51 -3.36 4.03 -1.42
C LEU A 51 -3.43 3.10 -2.64
N ILE A 52 -4.28 2.07 -2.60
CA ILE A 52 -4.37 1.04 -3.64
C ILE A 52 -5.31 1.47 -4.77
N GLU A 53 -6.41 2.17 -4.48
CA GLU A 53 -7.40 2.59 -5.48
C GLU A 53 -6.81 3.43 -6.63
N PRO A 54 -5.86 4.36 -6.42
CA PRO A 54 -5.23 5.10 -7.51
C PRO A 54 -4.31 4.26 -8.42
N VAL A 55 -3.88 3.06 -7.99
CA VAL A 55 -2.94 2.23 -8.77
C VAL A 55 -3.65 1.66 -10.00
N ALA A 56 -3.16 2.00 -11.20
CA ALA A 56 -3.77 1.56 -12.46
C ALA A 56 -3.57 0.05 -12.75
N VAL A 57 -2.47 -0.54 -12.27
CA VAL A 57 -2.19 -1.97 -12.44
C VAL A 57 -3.20 -2.80 -11.65
N THR A 58 -3.79 -3.81 -12.29
CA THR A 58 -4.86 -4.64 -11.73
C THR A 58 -4.42 -6.04 -11.30
N GLU A 59 -3.22 -6.47 -11.68
CA GLU A 59 -2.67 -7.80 -11.38
C GLU A 59 -1.21 -7.71 -10.97
N TYR A 60 -0.84 -8.45 -9.93
CA TYR A 60 0.52 -8.46 -9.38
C TYR A 60 1.02 -9.89 -9.27
N SER A 61 2.09 -10.21 -10.00
CA SER A 61 2.76 -11.51 -9.94
C SER A 61 3.60 -11.69 -8.67
N CYS A 62 4.06 -10.59 -8.07
CA CYS A 62 4.84 -10.58 -6.86
C CYS A 62 4.70 -9.25 -6.10
N ALA A 63 5.13 -9.24 -4.84
CA ALA A 63 5.10 -8.06 -3.99
C ALA A 63 5.89 -6.87 -4.59
N ALA A 64 7.04 -7.13 -5.21
CA ALA A 64 7.86 -6.09 -5.82
C ALA A 64 7.10 -5.35 -6.94
N GLN A 65 6.36 -6.08 -7.78
CA GLN A 65 5.54 -5.47 -8.83
C GLN A 65 4.46 -4.55 -8.24
N PHE A 66 3.80 -4.99 -7.16
CA PHE A 66 2.85 -4.17 -6.43
C PHE A 66 3.50 -2.90 -5.87
N TYR A 67 4.63 -3.00 -5.17
CA TYR A 67 5.31 -1.83 -4.59
C TYR A 67 5.78 -0.84 -5.65
N CYS A 68 6.31 -1.31 -6.78
CA CYS A 68 6.68 -0.45 -7.90
C CYS A 68 5.47 0.28 -8.48
N ALA A 69 4.34 -0.41 -8.65
CA ALA A 69 3.10 0.19 -9.14
C ALA A 69 2.53 1.22 -8.15
N LEU A 70 2.59 0.93 -6.85
CA LEU A 70 2.19 1.84 -5.79
C LEU A 70 3.07 3.09 -5.78
N LEU A 71 4.39 2.94 -5.81
CA LEU A 71 5.34 4.05 -5.89
C LEU A 71 5.07 4.96 -7.08
N ALA A 72 4.83 4.37 -8.26
CA ALA A 72 4.51 5.14 -9.46
C ALA A 72 3.18 5.91 -9.38
N ALA A 73 2.24 5.51 -8.51
CA ALA A 73 0.95 6.16 -8.34
C ALA A 73 0.94 7.26 -7.27
N ILE A 74 1.89 7.24 -6.34
CA ILE A 74 1.98 8.20 -5.21
C ILE A 74 3.17 9.18 -5.33
N ALA A 75 4.03 8.99 -6.33
CA ALA A 75 5.17 9.86 -6.64
C ALA A 75 4.75 11.12 -7.43
#